data_AF-H8Z4N8-F1
#
_entry.id   AF-H8Z4N8-F1
#
_cell.length_a   1.000
_cell.length_b   1.000
_cell.length_c   1.000
_cell.angle_alpha   90.00
_cell.angle_beta   90.00
_cell.angle_gamma   90.00
#
_symmetry.space_group_name_H-M   'P 1'
#
loop_
_entity.id
_entity.type
_entity.pdbx_description
1 polymer ?
#
loop_
_entity_poly.entity_id
_entity_poly.type
_entity_poly.pdbx_seq_one_letter_code
_entity_poly.pdbx_strand_id
1 'polypeptide(L)'
;MAFLAFAQQLLLRIGHSDVPARSAHGFTSRAHFRVILGAVSDCADRRAIRYTFLMVNEVPDNPDKEPQRQWHRAFGIALVDVFAGAPWRVELEQELALTSQELDVAIIEAAEEGRKAYLPDPLPDGLENLCAINLLSYKSRHEALDVWSLDELIGYYVIYRKVKLNPDNARHPLDAFGLYAVATRFPRALSQADRLEPTAWQGVYDLPWGGHRVRMIVLNQIAKHPRNAPWELFSSQQDRMRQGLERYRARPRERNERGYWKLLERFT
;
A
#
# COMPACT_ATOMS: atom_id res chain seq x y z
N MET A 1 4.91 -25.93 -25.32
CA MET A 1 5.68 -26.27 -26.54
C MET A 1 5.66 -25.17 -27.60
N ALA A 2 4.60 -24.36 -27.77
CA ALA A 2 4.58 -23.27 -28.76
C ALA A 2 5.46 -22.03 -28.41
N PHE A 3 5.84 -21.85 -27.14
CA PHE A 3 6.55 -20.64 -26.69
C PHE A 3 8.08 -20.69 -26.87
N LEU A 4 8.68 -21.89 -26.89
CA LEU A 4 10.10 -22.07 -27.21
C LEU A 4 10.39 -21.77 -28.70
N ALA A 5 9.43 -22.07 -29.58
CA ALA A 5 9.55 -21.79 -31.00
C ALA A 5 9.59 -20.27 -31.29
N PHE A 6 8.84 -19.47 -30.54
CA PHE A 6 8.80 -18.01 -30.73
C PHE A 6 10.12 -17.32 -30.33
N ALA A 7 10.74 -17.75 -29.22
CA ALA A 7 12.05 -17.25 -28.79
C ALA A 7 13.17 -17.65 -29.75
N GLN A 8 13.10 -18.85 -30.35
CA GLN A 8 14.07 -19.32 -31.34
C GLN A 8 13.93 -18.59 -32.69
N GLN A 9 12.70 -18.20 -33.06
CA GLN A 9 12.43 -17.45 -34.31
C GLN A 9 12.88 -15.98 -34.23
N LEU A 10 12.87 -15.37 -33.04
CA LEU A 10 13.37 -14.01 -32.82
C LEU A 10 14.91 -13.95 -32.92
N LEU A 11 15.61 -14.98 -32.44
CA LEU A 11 17.07 -15.10 -32.54
C LEU A 11 17.56 -15.34 -33.99
N LEU A 12 16.76 -16.02 -34.83
CA LEU A 12 17.12 -16.30 -36.23
C LEU A 12 16.90 -15.11 -37.17
N ARG A 13 16.01 -14.16 -36.86
CA ARG A 13 15.76 -12.97 -37.69
C ARG A 13 16.77 -11.84 -37.50
N ILE A 14 17.51 -11.83 -36.40
CA ILE A 14 18.55 -10.81 -36.12
C ILE A 14 19.88 -11.16 -36.83
N GLY A 15 20.02 -12.38 -37.37
CA GLY A 15 21.25 -12.89 -37.97
C GLY A 15 21.44 -12.68 -39.49
N HIS A 16 20.51 -12.04 -40.20
CA HIS A 16 20.67 -11.76 -41.63
C HIS A 16 20.62 -10.26 -41.92
N SER A 17 21.79 -9.64 -41.95
CA SER A 17 22.05 -8.42 -42.71
C SER A 17 23.41 -8.61 -43.38
N ASP A 18 23.37 -8.78 -44.70
CA ASP A 18 24.53 -8.99 -45.57
C ASP A 18 25.48 -7.79 -45.51
N VAL A 19 26.73 -8.03 -45.14
CA VAL A 19 27.88 -7.17 -45.46
C VAL A 19 29.02 -8.08 -45.92
N PRO A 20 29.67 -7.81 -47.07
CA PRO A 20 30.48 -8.80 -47.76
C PRO A 20 31.86 -9.03 -47.13
N ALA A 21 32.34 -10.24 -47.40
CA ALA A 21 33.53 -10.88 -46.88
C ALA A 21 34.86 -10.13 -47.12
N ARG A 22 35.73 -10.17 -46.09
CA ARG A 22 37.17 -10.38 -46.27
C ARG A 22 37.68 -11.43 -45.29
N SER A 23 38.23 -12.49 -45.88
CA SER A 23 39.18 -13.51 -45.40
C SER A 23 40.12 -13.06 -44.28
N ALA A 24 40.67 -13.88 -43.40
CA ALA A 24 40.59 -15.31 -43.12
C ALA A 24 41.35 -15.53 -41.80
N HIS A 25 40.91 -16.48 -40.98
CA HIS A 25 41.70 -17.53 -40.31
C HIS A 25 40.93 -18.07 -39.11
N GLY A 26 40.76 -19.38 -39.12
CA GLY A 26 39.85 -20.09 -38.25
C GLY A 26 40.32 -20.22 -36.82
N PHE A 27 39.37 -20.52 -35.95
CA PHE A 27 39.65 -21.26 -34.73
C PHE A 27 38.39 -22.04 -34.32
N THR A 28 38.51 -23.36 -34.29
CA THR A 28 37.63 -24.27 -33.57
C THR A 28 37.89 -24.11 -32.07
N SER A 29 36.91 -23.71 -31.26
CA SER A 29 36.80 -24.14 -29.85
C SER A 29 35.51 -23.65 -29.20
N ARG A 30 34.98 -24.48 -28.29
CA ARG A 30 33.81 -24.27 -27.43
C ARG A 30 33.87 -22.91 -26.69
N ALA A 31 32.83 -22.09 -26.82
CA ALA A 31 32.67 -20.89 -26.03
C ALA A 31 32.06 -21.21 -24.65
N HIS A 32 32.93 -21.28 -23.65
CA HIS A 32 32.57 -20.99 -22.26
C HIS A 32 32.09 -19.53 -22.18
N PHE A 33 30.94 -19.29 -21.54
CA PHE A 33 30.50 -17.95 -21.16
C PHE A 33 31.48 -17.41 -20.11
N ARG A 34 32.39 -16.52 -20.52
CA ARG A 34 33.29 -15.77 -19.63
C ARG A 34 32.78 -14.33 -19.57
N VAL A 35 32.27 -13.93 -18.40
CA VAL A 35 31.98 -12.53 -18.11
C VAL A 35 33.32 -11.78 -18.15
N ILE A 36 33.49 -10.89 -19.13
CA ILE A 36 34.66 -10.01 -19.22
C ILE A 36 34.36 -8.78 -18.37
N LEU A 37 35.00 -8.70 -17.20
CA LEU A 37 35.24 -7.43 -16.52
C LEU A 37 36.38 -6.74 -17.29
N GLY A 38 36.01 -5.78 -18.14
CA GLY A 38 36.95 -4.96 -18.89
C GLY A 38 37.64 -3.93 -18.00
N ALA A 39 38.97 -3.99 -17.94
CA ALA A 39 39.82 -2.97 -17.35
C ALA A 39 39.66 -1.65 -18.13
N VAL A 40 39.49 -0.56 -17.39
CA VAL A 40 39.42 0.81 -17.91
C VAL A 40 40.78 1.20 -18.47
N SER A 41 40.85 1.44 -19.78
CA SER A 41 41.90 2.26 -20.39
C SER A 41 41.25 3.56 -20.84
N ASP A 42 41.65 4.64 -20.17
CA ASP A 42 41.13 5.99 -20.36
C ASP A 42 42.08 6.77 -21.28
N CYS A 43 41.55 7.33 -22.36
CA CYS A 43 41.96 8.64 -22.81
C CYS A 43 40.71 9.46 -23.14
N ALA A 44 40.21 10.11 -22.10
CA ALA A 44 39.53 11.40 -22.09
C ALA A 44 38.11 11.45 -22.68
N ASP A 45 37.11 11.13 -21.84
CA ASP A 45 36.05 12.11 -21.58
C ASP A 45 35.44 11.91 -20.18
N ARG A 46 35.59 12.93 -19.32
CA ARG A 46 35.21 12.88 -17.91
C ARG A 46 33.75 13.28 -17.72
N ARG A 47 32.84 12.31 -17.66
CA ARG A 47 31.67 12.35 -16.76
C ARG A 47 31.39 10.96 -16.20
N ALA A 48 32.27 10.53 -15.31
CA ALA A 48 32.04 9.37 -14.45
C ALA A 48 30.84 9.67 -13.52
N ILE A 49 29.66 9.16 -13.88
CA ILE A 49 28.53 9.09 -12.97
C ILE A 49 28.85 7.99 -11.96
N ARG A 50 29.28 8.41 -10.76
CA ARG A 50 29.52 7.52 -9.64
C ARG A 50 28.20 6.90 -9.20
N TYR A 51 28.08 5.58 -9.31
CA TYR A 51 27.02 4.83 -8.65
C TYR A 51 27.31 4.83 -7.15
N THR A 52 26.66 5.71 -6.39
CA THR A 52 26.75 5.70 -4.94
C THR A 52 25.81 4.61 -4.41
N PHE A 53 26.37 3.44 -4.14
CA PHE A 53 25.73 2.40 -3.32
C PHE A 53 25.70 2.90 -1.88
N LEU A 54 24.59 3.48 -1.45
CA LEU A 54 24.34 3.76 -0.04
C LEU A 54 23.91 2.45 0.63
N MET A 55 24.76 2.00 1.55
CA MET A 55 24.56 0.83 2.39
C MET A 55 23.21 0.93 3.11
N VAL A 56 22.24 0.10 2.70
CA VAL A 56 21.01 -0.14 3.45
C VAL A 56 21.35 -1.13 4.57
N ASN A 57 20.91 -0.84 5.80
CA ASN A 57 21.06 -1.76 6.93
C ASN A 57 20.50 -3.15 6.55
N GLU A 58 21.37 -4.15 6.46
CA GLU A 58 21.02 -5.52 6.09
C GLU A 58 20.26 -6.19 7.24
N VAL A 59 18.93 -6.29 7.10
CA VAL A 59 18.16 -7.35 7.76
C VAL A 59 18.61 -8.67 7.13
N PRO A 60 18.84 -9.77 7.89
CA PRO A 60 19.36 -11.01 7.32
C PRO A 60 18.44 -11.50 6.20
N ASP A 61 19.00 -11.60 4.99
CA ASP A 61 18.25 -11.88 3.78
C ASP A 61 17.84 -13.35 3.73
N ASN A 62 16.61 -13.62 3.28
CA ASN A 62 16.18 -15.00 3.03
C ASN A 62 16.77 -15.47 1.68
N PRO A 63 17.69 -16.46 1.66
CA PRO A 63 18.38 -16.89 0.45
C PRO A 63 17.44 -17.42 -0.65
N ASP A 64 16.23 -17.86 -0.28
CA ASP A 64 15.25 -18.38 -1.25
C ASP A 64 14.66 -17.29 -2.17
N LYS A 65 14.84 -16.01 -1.84
CA LYS A 65 14.35 -14.88 -2.65
C LYS A 65 15.36 -14.39 -3.68
N GLU A 66 16.61 -14.85 -3.61
CA GLU A 66 17.70 -14.38 -4.47
C GLU A 66 17.44 -14.64 -5.97
N PRO A 67 16.96 -15.83 -6.40
CA PRO A 67 16.65 -16.07 -7.82
C PRO A 67 15.51 -15.18 -8.33
N GLN A 68 14.49 -14.92 -7.50
CA GLN A 68 13.36 -14.05 -7.87
C GLN A 68 13.81 -12.60 -8.08
N ARG A 69 14.69 -12.09 -7.21
CA ARG A 69 15.29 -10.76 -7.36
C ARG A 69 16.12 -10.65 -8.63
N GLN A 70 16.90 -11.68 -8.95
CA GLN A 70 17.69 -11.73 -10.19
C GLN A 70 16.81 -11.64 -11.44
N TRP A 71 15.63 -12.29 -11.44
CA TRP A 71 14.67 -12.16 -12.53
C TRP A 71 14.05 -10.76 -12.65
N HIS A 72 13.67 -10.14 -11.53
CA HIS A 72 13.18 -8.76 -11.55
C HIS A 72 14.23 -7.78 -12.10
N ARG A 73 15.50 -7.96 -11.71
CA ARG A 73 16.61 -7.16 -12.20
C ARG A 73 16.89 -7.40 -13.67
N ALA A 74 16.92 -8.67 -14.11
CA ALA A 74 17.12 -9.03 -15.51
C ALA A 74 16.03 -8.42 -16.41
N PHE A 75 14.77 -8.43 -15.96
CA PHE A 75 13.67 -7.76 -16.64
C PHE A 75 13.93 -6.25 -16.79
N GLY A 76 14.31 -5.56 -15.71
CA GLY A 76 14.62 -4.13 -15.77
C GLY A 76 15.81 -3.80 -16.67
N ILE A 77 16.86 -4.63 -16.69
CA ILE A 77 18.01 -4.48 -17.58
C ILE A 77 17.58 -4.61 -19.04
N ALA A 78 16.72 -5.56 -19.37
CA ALA A 78 16.19 -5.70 -20.72
C ALA A 78 15.43 -4.44 -21.16
N LEU A 79 14.69 -3.79 -20.24
CA LEU A 79 14.03 -2.51 -20.55
C LEU A 79 15.03 -1.36 -20.74
N VAL A 80 16.11 -1.31 -19.96
CA VAL A 80 17.19 -0.32 -20.15
C VAL A 80 17.75 -0.41 -21.57
N ASP A 81 18.01 -1.63 -22.06
CA ASP A 81 18.50 -1.87 -23.42
C ASP A 81 17.50 -1.41 -24.49
N VAL A 82 16.22 -1.81 -24.35
CA VAL A 82 15.14 -1.42 -25.29
C VAL A 82 14.96 0.09 -25.38
N PHE A 83 15.09 0.81 -24.26
CA PHE A 83 14.91 2.25 -24.21
C PHE A 83 16.21 3.06 -24.37
N ALA A 84 17.32 2.41 -24.73
CA ALA A 84 18.58 3.10 -25.00
C ALA A 84 18.42 4.10 -26.17
N GLY A 85 18.71 5.37 -25.92
CA GLY A 85 18.57 6.46 -26.89
C GLY A 85 17.13 6.97 -27.09
N ALA A 86 16.15 6.40 -26.40
CA ALA A 86 14.78 6.88 -26.37
C ALA A 86 14.60 8.00 -25.32
N PRO A 87 13.50 8.80 -25.35
CA PRO A 87 13.29 9.91 -24.40
C PRO A 87 12.87 9.46 -22.99
N TRP A 88 12.97 8.17 -22.66
CA TRP A 88 12.55 7.61 -21.38
C TRP A 88 13.75 7.07 -20.58
N ARG A 89 13.79 7.38 -19.29
CA ARG A 89 14.76 6.83 -18.34
C ARG A 89 14.15 5.63 -17.62
N VAL A 90 14.87 4.52 -17.58
CA VAL A 90 14.48 3.34 -16.81
C VAL A 90 15.23 3.35 -15.47
N GLU A 91 14.47 3.37 -14.38
CA GLU A 91 14.99 3.29 -13.01
C GLU A 91 14.53 1.99 -12.37
N LEU A 92 15.46 1.19 -11.85
CA LEU A 92 15.18 -0.12 -11.27
C LEU A 92 15.14 -0.02 -9.74
N GLU A 93 14.34 -0.89 -9.12
CA GLU A 93 14.43 -1.21 -7.67
C GLU A 93 14.39 0.04 -6.76
N GLN A 94 13.57 1.03 -7.09
CA GLN A 94 13.45 2.26 -6.31
C GLN A 94 12.79 1.99 -4.94
N GLU A 95 13.37 2.52 -3.88
CA GLU A 95 12.75 2.56 -2.55
C GLU A 95 11.77 3.74 -2.49
N LEU A 96 10.48 3.43 -2.43
CA LEU A 96 9.41 4.42 -2.45
C LEU A 96 8.90 4.78 -1.04
N ALA A 97 9.36 4.06 0.00
CA ALA A 97 8.96 4.28 1.39
C ALA A 97 9.75 5.40 2.10
N LEU A 98 10.49 6.24 1.37
CA LEU A 98 11.27 7.34 1.94
C LEU A 98 10.41 8.38 2.70
N THR A 99 9.11 8.42 2.44
CA THR A 99 8.14 9.26 3.16
C THR A 99 7.40 8.41 4.19
N SER A 100 7.23 8.95 5.41
CA SER A 100 6.39 8.30 6.44
C SER A 100 4.98 8.11 5.88
N GLN A 101 4.55 6.86 5.78
CA GLN A 101 3.18 6.50 5.41
C GLN A 101 2.46 6.05 6.67
N GLU A 102 1.65 6.96 7.22
CA GLU A 102 0.95 6.74 8.47
C GLU A 102 -0.51 6.40 8.19
N LEU A 103 -0.93 5.22 8.66
CA LEU A 103 -2.33 4.85 8.72
C LEU A 103 -3.01 5.61 9.86
N ASP A 104 -4.19 6.17 9.61
CA ASP A 104 -4.91 6.97 10.62
C ASP A 104 -5.28 6.14 11.85
N VAL A 105 -5.93 4.98 11.68
CA VAL A 105 -6.31 4.10 12.80
C VAL A 105 -6.26 2.63 12.39
N ALA A 106 -5.74 1.78 13.29
CA ALA A 106 -5.93 0.33 13.25
C ALA A 106 -6.68 -0.14 14.51
N ILE A 107 -7.80 -0.85 14.34
CA ILE A 107 -8.52 -1.54 15.41
C ILE A 107 -8.18 -3.02 15.31
N ILE A 108 -7.51 -3.56 16.32
CA ILE A 108 -6.99 -4.93 16.34
C ILE A 108 -7.65 -5.68 17.50
N GLU A 109 -8.14 -6.89 17.22
CA GLU A 109 -8.65 -7.80 18.23
C GLU A 109 -7.56 -8.15 19.26
N ALA A 110 -7.87 -7.98 20.55
CA ALA A 110 -6.93 -8.29 21.62
C ALA A 110 -6.90 -9.81 21.86
N ALA A 111 -5.80 -10.46 21.49
CA ALA A 111 -5.59 -11.90 21.65
C ALA A 111 -5.01 -12.29 23.03
N GLU A 112 -5.49 -11.68 24.13
CA GLU A 112 -5.03 -12.07 25.48
C GLU A 112 -5.87 -13.25 26.02
N GLU A 113 -5.21 -14.39 26.21
CA GLU A 113 -5.82 -15.57 26.85
C GLU A 113 -6.35 -15.23 28.24
N GLY A 114 -7.64 -15.55 28.47
CA GLY A 114 -8.30 -15.37 29.77
C GLY A 114 -8.89 -13.98 30.02
N ARG A 115 -8.66 -12.98 29.16
CA ARG A 115 -9.32 -11.68 29.26
C ARG A 115 -10.70 -11.77 28.62
N LYS A 116 -11.77 -11.62 29.42
CA LYS A 116 -13.14 -11.61 28.89
C LYS A 116 -13.26 -10.44 27.89
N ALA A 117 -13.54 -10.77 26.63
CA ALA A 117 -13.75 -9.76 25.58
C ALA A 117 -14.84 -8.78 26.05
N TYR A 118 -14.44 -7.53 26.28
CA TYR A 118 -15.39 -6.45 26.52
C TYR A 118 -15.61 -5.75 25.18
N LEU A 119 -16.69 -6.11 24.50
CA LEU A 119 -17.17 -5.31 23.39
C LEU A 119 -17.95 -4.11 23.97
N PRO A 120 -17.64 -2.87 23.55
CA PRO A 120 -18.52 -1.75 23.85
C PRO A 120 -19.89 -2.03 23.23
N ASP A 121 -20.92 -2.18 24.04
CA ASP A 121 -22.30 -2.32 23.57
C ASP A 121 -23.11 -1.06 23.92
N PRO A 122 -23.67 -0.35 22.91
CA PRO A 122 -23.57 -0.60 21.48
C PRO A 122 -22.36 0.05 20.81
N LEU A 123 -21.80 -0.62 19.79
CA LEU A 123 -20.82 -0.03 18.89
C LEU A 123 -21.45 1.10 18.05
N PRO A 124 -20.64 2.10 17.65
CA PRO A 124 -21.06 3.08 16.65
C PRO A 124 -21.45 2.42 15.32
N ASP A 125 -22.44 2.99 14.63
CA ASP A 125 -22.92 2.49 13.34
C ASP A 125 -21.76 2.36 12.34
N GLY A 126 -21.74 1.24 11.61
CA GLY A 126 -20.69 0.88 10.67
C GLY A 126 -19.63 -0.05 11.26
N LEU A 127 -19.48 -0.13 12.58
CA LEU A 127 -18.49 -1.01 13.24
C LEU A 127 -19.08 -2.36 13.71
N GLU A 128 -20.29 -2.74 13.29
CA GLU A 128 -20.92 -3.99 13.72
C GLU A 128 -20.25 -5.27 13.18
N ASN A 129 -19.48 -5.15 12.09
CA ASN A 129 -18.82 -6.27 11.40
C ASN A 129 -17.29 -6.15 11.43
N LEU A 130 -16.70 -5.79 12.57
CA LEU A 130 -15.25 -5.73 12.70
C LEU A 130 -14.62 -7.11 12.47
N CYS A 131 -13.55 -7.14 11.70
CA CYS A 131 -12.65 -8.28 11.55
C CYS A 131 -11.59 -8.29 12.67
N ALA A 132 -10.67 -9.26 12.63
CA ALA A 132 -9.54 -9.32 13.57
C ALA A 132 -8.63 -8.08 13.46
N ILE A 133 -8.48 -7.52 12.25
CA ILE A 133 -7.71 -6.31 11.96
C ILE A 133 -8.58 -5.38 11.12
N ASN A 134 -8.73 -4.13 11.54
CA ASN A 134 -9.55 -3.16 10.83
C ASN A 134 -8.74 -1.89 10.59
N LEU A 135 -8.56 -1.52 9.33
CA LEU A 135 -7.75 -0.37 8.93
C LEU A 135 -8.68 0.75 8.50
N LEU A 136 -8.54 1.91 9.13
CA LEU A 136 -9.37 3.07 8.89
C LEU A 136 -8.51 4.19 8.30
N SER A 137 -9.01 4.83 7.25
CA SER A 137 -8.59 6.19 6.89
C SER A 137 -9.71 7.19 7.19
N TYR A 138 -9.36 8.33 7.76
CA TYR A 138 -10.28 9.41 8.11
C TYR A 138 -9.99 10.67 7.30
N LYS A 139 -10.99 11.15 6.57
CA LYS A 139 -10.95 12.43 5.86
C LYS A 139 -11.80 13.46 6.58
N SER A 140 -11.12 14.50 7.08
CA SER A 140 -11.72 15.56 7.88
C SER A 140 -12.67 16.44 7.05
N ARG A 141 -13.35 17.40 7.69
CA ARG A 141 -14.15 18.41 6.96
C ARG A 141 -13.34 19.25 5.98
N HIS A 142 -12.02 19.26 6.07
CA HIS A 142 -11.13 20.01 5.17
C HIS A 142 -10.63 19.17 4.01
N GLU A 143 -10.87 17.86 4.03
CA GLU A 143 -10.45 16.91 3.00
C GLU A 143 -11.68 16.30 2.31
N ALA A 144 -11.49 15.82 1.09
CA ALA A 144 -12.48 15.03 0.38
C ALA A 144 -12.09 13.56 0.46
N LEU A 145 -13.06 12.67 0.59
CA LEU A 145 -12.86 11.25 0.31
C LEU A 145 -13.05 11.06 -1.19
N ASP A 146 -11.98 10.67 -1.87
CA ASP A 146 -11.90 10.50 -3.33
C ASP A 146 -11.25 9.16 -3.72
N VAL A 147 -11.10 8.95 -5.02
CA VAL A 147 -10.46 7.75 -5.61
C VAL A 147 -9.06 7.55 -5.03
N TRP A 148 -8.27 8.62 -4.94
CA TRP A 148 -6.91 8.56 -4.39
C TRP A 148 -6.90 8.10 -2.93
N SER A 149 -7.84 8.61 -2.12
CA SER A 149 -7.98 8.22 -0.72
C SER A 149 -8.26 6.72 -0.55
N LEU A 150 -9.01 6.12 -1.48
CA LEU A 150 -9.28 4.68 -1.46
C LEU A 150 -8.06 3.86 -1.89
N ASP A 151 -7.34 4.30 -2.93
CA ASP A 151 -6.10 3.67 -3.36
C ASP A 151 -5.02 3.73 -2.28
N GLU A 152 -4.94 4.84 -1.55
CA GLU A 152 -4.08 5.02 -0.39
C GLU A 152 -4.45 4.02 0.74
N LEU A 153 -5.74 3.84 1.03
CA LEU A 153 -6.20 2.84 2.01
C LEU A 153 -5.84 1.41 1.60
N ILE A 154 -5.94 1.06 0.32
CA ILE A 154 -5.45 -0.23 -0.20
C ILE A 154 -3.92 -0.33 -0.05
N GLY A 155 -3.20 0.75 -0.32
CA GLY A 155 -1.76 0.87 -0.07
C GLY A 155 -1.41 0.55 1.39
N TYR A 156 -2.11 1.15 2.34
CA TYR A 156 -1.94 0.86 3.77
C TYR A 156 -2.23 -0.59 4.11
N TYR A 157 -3.29 -1.17 3.55
CA TYR A 157 -3.58 -2.60 3.70
C TYR A 157 -2.41 -3.48 3.25
N VAL A 158 -1.88 -3.22 2.06
CA VAL A 158 -0.75 -3.99 1.50
C VAL A 158 0.50 -3.83 2.37
N ILE A 159 0.80 -2.62 2.81
CA ILE A 159 1.97 -2.33 3.65
C ILE A 159 1.82 -2.97 5.02
N TYR A 160 0.68 -2.75 5.68
CA TYR A 160 0.38 -3.34 6.98
C TYR A 160 0.57 -4.86 6.94
N ARG A 161 -0.02 -5.53 5.95
CA ARG A 161 0.09 -6.99 5.78
C ARG A 161 1.51 -7.47 5.47
N LYS A 162 2.37 -6.62 4.90
CA LYS A 162 3.80 -6.94 4.68
C LYS A 162 4.64 -6.77 5.94
N VAL A 163 4.36 -5.75 6.76
CA VAL A 163 5.22 -5.36 7.89
C VAL A 163 4.74 -5.87 9.24
N LYS A 164 3.44 -6.15 9.39
CA LYS A 164 2.82 -6.75 10.59
C LYS A 164 2.44 -8.19 10.26
N LEU A 165 3.27 -9.11 10.72
CA LEU A 165 3.08 -10.55 10.55
C LEU A 165 2.31 -11.12 11.74
N ASN A 166 1.65 -12.26 11.51
CA ASN A 166 0.96 -13.00 12.55
C ASN A 166 1.99 -13.69 13.49
N PRO A 167 1.54 -14.34 14.58
CA PRO A 167 2.44 -15.04 15.51
C PRO A 167 3.32 -16.11 14.85
N ASP A 168 2.89 -16.70 13.74
CA ASP A 168 3.65 -17.68 12.95
C ASP A 168 4.65 -17.03 11.99
N ASN A 169 4.88 -15.72 12.10
CA ASN A 169 5.74 -14.93 11.22
C ASN A 169 5.32 -15.01 9.72
N ALA A 170 4.03 -15.20 9.47
CA ALA A 170 3.41 -15.24 8.17
C ALA A 170 2.49 -14.04 7.94
N ARG A 171 2.15 -13.76 6.68
CA ARG A 171 1.15 -12.72 6.37
C ARG A 171 -0.22 -13.16 6.88
N HIS A 172 -0.93 -12.28 7.57
CA HIS A 172 -2.34 -12.49 7.93
C HIS A 172 -3.18 -12.89 6.71
N PRO A 173 -4.23 -13.73 6.85
CA PRO A 173 -5.10 -14.08 5.72
C PRO A 173 -5.93 -12.87 5.26
N LEU A 174 -6.55 -12.95 4.08
CA LEU A 174 -7.25 -11.80 3.49
C LEU A 174 -8.51 -11.41 4.28
N ASP A 175 -9.24 -12.41 4.77
CA ASP A 175 -10.47 -12.30 5.55
C ASP A 175 -10.25 -11.83 7.00
N ALA A 176 -9.00 -11.74 7.46
CA ALA A 176 -8.68 -11.10 8.74
C ALA A 176 -8.87 -9.57 8.71
N PHE A 177 -9.09 -8.96 7.54
CA PHE A 177 -9.09 -7.51 7.37
C PHE A 177 -10.47 -6.92 7.06
N GLY A 178 -10.84 -5.89 7.81
CA GLY A 178 -11.88 -4.93 7.47
C GLY A 178 -11.27 -3.60 7.03
N LEU A 179 -11.74 -3.02 5.92
CA LEU A 179 -11.26 -1.74 5.41
C LEU A 179 -12.34 -0.67 5.54
N TYR A 180 -11.98 0.47 6.11
CA TYR A 180 -12.92 1.51 6.50
C TYR A 180 -12.48 2.88 6.00
N ALA A 181 -13.36 3.54 5.26
CA ALA A 181 -13.19 4.92 4.82
C ALA A 181 -14.16 5.82 5.58
N VAL A 182 -13.66 6.59 6.54
CA VAL A 182 -14.46 7.50 7.35
C VAL A 182 -14.35 8.90 6.78
N ALA A 183 -15.48 9.52 6.43
CA ALA A 183 -15.49 10.87 5.88
C ALA A 183 -16.45 11.76 6.65
N THR A 184 -16.01 12.98 7.00
CA THR A 184 -16.94 13.94 7.62
C THR A 184 -18.08 14.31 6.66
N ARG A 185 -17.75 14.51 5.38
CA ARG A 185 -18.69 14.96 4.34
C ARG A 185 -19.02 13.83 3.36
N PHE A 186 -20.23 13.88 2.80
CA PHE A 186 -20.64 12.93 1.75
C PHE A 186 -19.81 13.16 0.48
N PRO A 187 -19.12 12.13 -0.06
CA PRO A 187 -18.21 12.28 -1.18
C PRO A 187 -18.98 12.29 -2.51
N ARG A 188 -19.54 13.45 -2.87
CA ARG A 188 -20.41 13.58 -4.06
C ARG A 188 -19.73 13.10 -5.35
N ALA A 189 -18.49 13.52 -5.59
CA ALA A 189 -17.76 13.14 -6.80
C ALA A 189 -17.55 11.62 -6.89
N LEU A 190 -17.10 11.00 -5.80
CA LEU A 190 -16.95 9.54 -5.73
C LEU A 190 -18.29 8.82 -5.95
N SER A 191 -19.36 9.27 -5.31
CA SER A 191 -20.69 8.65 -5.43
C SER A 191 -21.33 8.77 -6.83
N GLN A 192 -20.83 9.69 -7.66
CA GLN A 192 -21.27 9.84 -9.04
C GLN A 192 -20.54 8.87 -9.98
N ALA A 193 -19.28 8.57 -9.68
CA ALA A 193 -18.46 7.63 -10.44
C ALA A 193 -18.73 6.18 -10.03
N ASP A 194 -18.91 5.95 -8.73
CA ASP A 194 -18.97 4.63 -8.12
C ASP A 194 -20.24 4.44 -7.30
N ARG A 195 -20.85 3.26 -7.44
CA ARG A 195 -22.08 2.92 -6.73
C ARG A 195 -21.77 2.60 -5.27
N LEU A 196 -22.28 3.45 -4.38
CA LEU A 196 -22.31 3.19 -2.95
C LEU A 196 -23.50 2.26 -2.62
N GLU A 197 -23.22 1.10 -2.02
CA GLU A 197 -24.24 0.15 -1.58
C GLU A 197 -24.72 0.54 -0.17
N PRO A 198 -25.98 0.98 0.01
CA PRO A 198 -26.46 1.34 1.34
C PRO A 198 -26.55 0.12 2.25
N THR A 199 -26.24 0.31 3.53
CA THR A 199 -26.42 -0.72 4.56
C THR A 199 -27.73 -0.49 5.34
N ALA A 200 -27.95 -1.27 6.40
CA ALA A 200 -29.06 -1.03 7.33
C ALA A 200 -28.91 0.29 8.11
N TRP A 201 -27.71 0.89 8.14
CA TRP A 201 -27.43 2.10 8.90
C TRP A 201 -27.38 3.33 8.02
N GLN A 202 -28.03 4.41 8.46
CA GLN A 202 -28.00 5.69 7.77
C GLN A 202 -26.58 6.23 7.70
N GLY A 203 -26.14 6.66 6.52
CA GLY A 203 -24.79 7.22 6.33
C GLY A 203 -23.67 6.19 6.30
N VAL A 204 -24.00 4.88 6.30
CA VAL A 204 -23.04 3.79 6.17
C VAL A 204 -23.30 3.04 4.87
N TYR A 205 -22.24 2.88 4.08
CA TYR A 205 -22.27 2.27 2.77
C TYR A 205 -21.16 1.22 2.65
N ASP A 206 -21.36 0.22 1.81
CA ASP A 206 -20.27 -0.62 1.32
C ASP A 206 -19.91 -0.18 -0.11
N LEU A 207 -18.62 -0.23 -0.44
CA LEU A 207 -18.08 0.13 -1.74
C LEU A 207 -17.09 -0.95 -2.20
N PRO A 208 -17.37 -1.67 -3.30
CA PRO A 208 -16.37 -2.51 -3.95
C PRO A 208 -15.22 -1.64 -4.48
N TRP A 209 -13.99 -1.89 -4.05
CA TRP A 209 -12.81 -1.14 -4.48
C TRP A 209 -11.55 -2.01 -4.49
N GLY A 210 -10.81 -2.01 -5.61
CA GLY A 210 -9.50 -2.70 -5.68
C GLY A 210 -9.52 -4.20 -5.35
N GLY A 211 -10.64 -4.89 -5.56
CA GLY A 211 -10.82 -6.30 -5.18
C GLY A 211 -11.24 -6.53 -3.71
N HIS A 212 -11.48 -5.46 -2.96
CA HIS A 212 -11.95 -5.48 -1.58
C HIS A 212 -13.34 -4.87 -1.45
N ARG A 213 -14.00 -5.09 -0.31
CA ARG A 213 -15.16 -4.30 0.13
C ARG A 213 -14.69 -3.30 1.17
N VAL A 214 -14.85 -2.01 0.88
CA VAL A 214 -14.54 -0.91 1.79
C VAL A 214 -15.84 -0.44 2.42
N ARG A 215 -15.88 -0.38 3.76
CA ARG A 215 -16.99 0.22 4.49
C ARG A 215 -16.79 1.72 4.59
N MET A 216 -17.69 2.47 3.99
CA MET A 216 -17.70 3.92 4.04
C MET A 216 -18.65 4.43 5.12
N ILE A 217 -18.16 5.30 6.01
CA ILE A 217 -18.94 5.91 7.10
C ILE A 217 -18.94 7.42 6.91
N VAL A 218 -20.12 8.01 6.68
CA VAL A 218 -20.30 9.45 6.44
C VAL A 218 -20.87 10.13 7.69
N LEU A 219 -20.01 10.80 8.45
CA LEU A 219 -20.35 11.31 9.79
C LEU A 219 -21.51 12.32 9.78
N ASN A 220 -21.59 13.18 8.77
CA ASN A 220 -22.69 14.14 8.64
C ASN A 220 -24.07 13.49 8.31
N GLN A 221 -24.07 12.24 7.85
CA GLN A 221 -25.30 11.51 7.48
C GLN A 221 -25.69 10.44 8.50
N ILE A 222 -24.80 10.10 9.43
CA ILE A 222 -25.06 9.06 10.42
C ILE A 222 -26.32 9.35 11.25
N ALA A 223 -27.03 8.32 11.68
CA ALA A 223 -28.23 8.51 12.48
C ALA A 223 -27.90 9.22 13.81
N LYS A 224 -28.72 10.19 14.21
CA LYS A 224 -28.60 10.83 15.54
C LYS A 224 -29.00 9.84 16.61
N HIS A 225 -28.02 9.18 17.23
CA HIS A 225 -28.25 8.12 18.20
C HIS A 225 -27.11 8.11 19.25
N PRO A 226 -27.37 7.83 20.54
CA PRO A 226 -26.32 7.82 21.58
C PRO A 226 -25.09 6.97 21.24
N ARG A 227 -25.28 5.82 20.57
CA ARG A 227 -24.20 4.94 20.09
C ARG A 227 -23.23 5.61 19.11
N ASN A 228 -23.72 6.61 18.37
CA ASN A 228 -22.94 7.39 17.40
C ASN A 228 -22.32 8.64 18.02
N ALA A 229 -22.39 8.83 19.34
CA ALA A 229 -21.74 9.96 20.00
C ALA A 229 -20.24 10.11 19.64
N PRO A 230 -19.43 9.04 19.53
CA PRO A 230 -18.05 9.15 19.06
C PRO A 230 -17.93 9.73 17.64
N TRP A 231 -18.85 9.39 16.74
CA TRP A 231 -18.92 9.92 15.37
C TRP A 231 -19.37 11.38 15.34
N GLU A 232 -20.31 11.73 16.20
CA GLU A 232 -20.86 13.07 16.27
C GLU A 232 -19.82 14.11 16.72
N LEU A 233 -18.82 13.73 17.53
CA LEU A 233 -17.69 14.61 17.90
C LEU A 233 -16.93 15.17 16.70
N PHE A 234 -16.85 14.41 15.61
CA PHE A 234 -16.09 14.75 14.41
C PHE A 234 -16.98 15.16 13.23
N SER A 235 -18.27 15.40 13.50
CA SER A 235 -19.19 16.00 12.54
C SER A 235 -18.83 17.45 12.25
N SER A 236 -19.07 17.90 11.02
CA SER A 236 -18.94 19.32 10.65
C SER A 236 -20.19 20.16 11.00
N GLN A 237 -21.29 19.53 11.37
CA GLN A 237 -22.54 20.19 11.76
C GLN A 237 -22.56 20.48 13.27
N GLN A 238 -22.73 21.75 13.64
CA GLN A 238 -22.65 22.22 15.04
C GLN A 238 -23.61 21.49 15.98
N ASP A 239 -24.86 21.25 15.57
CA ASP A 239 -25.85 20.57 16.42
C ASP A 239 -25.50 19.10 16.69
N ARG A 240 -24.82 18.44 15.75
CA ARG A 240 -24.32 17.07 15.93
C ARG A 240 -23.11 17.08 16.85
N MET A 241 -22.17 17.99 16.61
CA MET A 241 -20.99 18.13 17.49
C MET A 241 -21.41 18.36 18.94
N ARG A 242 -22.39 19.24 19.20
CA ARG A 242 -22.95 19.48 20.53
C ARG A 242 -23.52 18.20 21.15
N GLN A 243 -24.33 17.44 20.42
CA GLN A 243 -24.87 16.16 20.90
C GLN A 243 -23.76 15.14 21.19
N GLY A 244 -22.74 15.08 20.34
CA GLY A 244 -21.55 14.27 20.56
C GLY A 244 -20.89 14.60 21.90
N LEU A 245 -20.69 15.89 22.18
CA LEU A 245 -20.09 16.35 23.44
C LEU A 245 -20.95 16.05 24.68
N GLU A 246 -22.26 16.20 24.56
CA GLU A 246 -23.19 15.90 25.66
C GLU A 246 -23.26 14.40 25.99
N ARG A 247 -23.14 13.55 24.97
CA ARG A 247 -23.39 12.10 25.07
C ARG A 247 -22.12 11.26 25.15
N TYR A 248 -21.00 11.76 24.64
CA TYR A 248 -19.74 11.06 24.70
C TYR A 248 -19.23 11.04 26.15
N ARG A 249 -19.11 9.85 26.70
CA ARG A 249 -18.53 9.63 28.03
C ARG A 249 -17.17 8.98 27.87
N ALA A 250 -16.12 9.78 28.02
CA ALA A 250 -14.77 9.25 28.15
C ALA A 250 -14.70 8.32 29.37
N ARG A 251 -14.11 7.12 29.20
CA ARG A 251 -13.95 6.22 30.34
C ARG A 251 -12.94 6.81 31.34
N PRO A 252 -13.16 6.64 32.67
CA PRO A 252 -12.16 6.97 33.68
C PRO A 252 -10.87 6.21 33.39
N ARG A 253 -9.73 6.90 33.45
CA ARG A 253 -8.43 6.33 33.10
C ARG A 253 -7.41 6.48 34.22
N GLU A 254 -6.51 5.51 34.28
CA GLU A 254 -5.34 5.58 35.15
C GLU A 254 -4.39 6.71 34.72
N ARG A 255 -3.63 7.23 35.68
CA ARG A 255 -2.96 8.54 35.67
C ARG A 255 -1.93 8.73 34.55
N ASN A 256 -1.50 7.67 33.86
CA ASN A 256 -0.35 7.63 32.95
C ASN A 256 -0.71 7.78 31.46
N GLU A 257 -1.99 7.85 31.09
CA GLU A 257 -2.40 7.92 29.67
C GLU A 257 -2.64 9.34 29.12
N ARG A 258 -2.37 10.40 29.91
CA ARG A 258 -2.92 11.76 29.67
C ARG A 258 -2.56 12.43 28.33
N GLY A 259 -1.54 11.99 27.60
CA GLY A 259 -1.00 12.71 26.43
C GLY A 259 -2.00 12.83 25.26
N TYR A 260 -2.50 11.70 24.77
CA TYR A 260 -3.42 11.64 23.61
C TYR A 260 -4.82 12.19 23.94
N TRP A 261 -5.23 12.11 25.20
CA TRP A 261 -6.57 12.52 25.65
C TRP A 261 -6.74 14.04 25.75
N LYS A 262 -5.66 14.81 25.90
CA LYS A 262 -5.70 16.28 25.80
C LYS A 262 -6.26 16.80 24.48
N LEU A 263 -6.19 16.01 23.41
CA LEU A 263 -6.79 16.39 22.13
C LEU A 263 -8.32 16.37 22.20
N LEU A 264 -8.91 15.41 22.93
CA LEU A 264 -10.37 15.38 23.15
C LEU A 264 -10.82 16.51 24.06
N GLU A 265 -10.00 16.92 25.03
CA GLU A 265 -10.26 18.08 25.89
C GLU A 265 -10.36 19.41 25.09
N ARG A 266 -9.83 19.48 23.86
CA ARG A 266 -10.01 20.65 22.99
C ARG A 266 -11.41 20.74 22.38
N PHE A 267 -12.16 19.64 22.42
CA PHE A 267 -13.50 19.56 21.85
C PHE A 267 -14.59 19.62 22.92
N THR A 268 -14.31 19.21 24.17
CA THR A 268 -15.23 19.23 25.34
C THR A 268 -15.07 20.46 26.21
#